data_AF-A0A1U7NTX6-F1
#
_entry.id   AF-A0A1U7NTX6-F1
#
_cell.length_a   1.000
_cell.length_b   1.000
_cell.length_c   1.000
_cell.angle_alpha   90.00
_cell.angle_beta   90.00
_cell.angle_gamma   90.00
#
_symmetry.space_group_name_H-M   'P 1'
#
loop_
_entity.id
_entity.type
_entity.pdbx_description
1 polymer ?
#
loop_
_entity_poly.entity_id
_entity_poly.type
_entity_poly.pdbx_seq_one_letter_code
_entity_poly.pdbx_strand_id
1 'polypeptide(L)'
;MPREAPPFRAGVIHSDDIKARLGGELGIGSADSGDFGMDMYQAREVLTRRREWVANELAAQRLKLAPGSFLGTLVWHDRKRTTSCAVTEVRGNHLTLQGNRGRATARVTYSAARLEELLQDQPKKSPPAVRMQAQALF
;
A
#
# COMPACT_ATOMS: atom_id res chain seq x y z
N MET A 1 14.69 -42.00 -20.27
CA MET A 1 14.57 -41.28 -21.55
C MET A 1 13.76 -40.02 -21.30
N PRO A 2 14.37 -38.81 -21.27
CA PRO A 2 13.60 -37.59 -21.12
C PRO A 2 12.75 -37.39 -22.38
N ARG A 3 11.43 -37.30 -22.23
CA ARG A 3 10.52 -36.92 -23.32
C ARG A 3 10.78 -35.46 -23.65
N GLU A 4 11.49 -35.19 -24.73
CA GLU A 4 11.58 -33.85 -25.28
C GLU A 4 10.17 -33.35 -25.63
N ALA A 5 9.82 -32.18 -25.12
CA ALA A 5 8.56 -31.52 -25.44
C ALA A 5 8.57 -31.13 -26.93
N PRO A 6 7.46 -31.34 -27.67
CA PRO A 6 7.44 -31.06 -29.10
C PRO A 6 7.65 -29.56 -29.40
N PRO A 7 8.39 -29.21 -30.48
CA PRO A 7 8.60 -27.82 -30.85
C PRO A 7 7.31 -27.15 -31.32
N PHE A 8 7.11 -25.89 -30.92
CA PHE A 8 5.92 -25.08 -31.20
C PHE A 8 5.66 -24.96 -32.71
N ARG A 9 4.42 -25.26 -33.14
CA ARG A 9 3.92 -24.76 -34.43
C ARG A 9 3.56 -23.29 -34.26
N ALA A 10 4.20 -22.43 -35.04
CA ALA A 10 3.93 -21.00 -35.07
C ALA A 10 2.49 -20.76 -35.55
N GLY A 11 1.56 -20.60 -34.60
CA GLY A 11 0.18 -20.26 -34.89
C GLY A 11 -0.77 -20.79 -33.84
N VAL A 12 -1.16 -19.90 -32.92
CA VAL A 12 -2.17 -20.08 -31.85
C VAL A 12 -1.67 -20.86 -30.64
N ILE A 13 -1.10 -20.13 -29.68
CA ILE A 13 -0.85 -20.63 -28.33
C ILE A 13 -2.22 -20.81 -27.64
N HIS A 14 -2.59 -22.04 -27.25
CA HIS A 14 -3.81 -22.27 -26.48
C HIS A 14 -3.52 -22.08 -24.98
N SER A 15 -4.54 -21.68 -24.21
CA SER A 15 -4.41 -21.47 -22.76
C SER A 15 -3.85 -22.69 -22.03
N ASP A 16 -4.13 -23.89 -22.53
CA ASP A 16 -3.67 -25.14 -21.94
C ASP A 16 -2.20 -25.43 -22.24
N ASP A 17 -1.66 -24.95 -23.38
CA ASP A 17 -0.23 -25.02 -23.69
C ASP A 17 0.59 -24.11 -22.74
N ILE A 18 0.05 -22.94 -22.41
CA ILE A 18 0.69 -22.00 -21.46
C ILE A 18 0.71 -22.60 -20.06
N LYS A 19 -0.41 -23.19 -19.62
CA LYS A 19 -0.50 -23.85 -18.30
C LYS A 19 0.44 -25.05 -18.20
N ALA A 20 0.49 -25.89 -19.24
CA ALA A 20 1.38 -27.05 -19.27
C ALA A 20 2.85 -26.63 -19.23
N ARG A 21 3.24 -25.57 -19.96
CA ARG A 21 4.61 -25.06 -19.95
C ARG A 21 4.97 -24.43 -18.61
N LEU A 22 4.13 -23.54 -18.07
CA LEU A 22 4.37 -22.91 -16.77
C LEU A 22 4.35 -23.93 -15.63
N GLY A 23 3.46 -24.92 -15.67
CA GLY A 23 3.44 -26.02 -14.70
C GLY A 23 4.74 -26.84 -14.72
N GLY A 24 5.24 -27.16 -15.92
CA GLY A 24 6.54 -27.84 -16.09
C GLY A 24 7.74 -27.01 -15.64
N GLU A 25 7.78 -25.72 -15.95
CA GLU A 25 8.85 -24.79 -15.54
C GLU A 25 8.87 -24.56 -14.02
N LEU A 26 7.70 -24.56 -13.37
CA LEU A 26 7.54 -24.30 -11.93
C LEU A 26 7.52 -25.58 -11.08
N GLY A 27 7.58 -26.76 -11.70
CA GLY A 27 7.55 -28.06 -11.01
C GLY A 27 6.19 -28.42 -10.42
N ILE A 28 5.10 -27.81 -10.90
CA ILE A 28 3.73 -28.08 -10.46
C ILE A 28 3.21 -29.27 -11.28
N GLY A 29 3.00 -30.41 -10.61
CA GLY A 29 2.48 -31.64 -11.23
C GLY A 29 1.10 -31.43 -11.87
N SER A 30 0.81 -32.24 -12.90
CA SER A 30 -0.39 -32.20 -13.77
C SER A 30 -1.49 -31.29 -13.26
N ALA A 31 -1.67 -30.15 -13.94
CA ALA A 31 -2.68 -29.15 -13.68
C ALA A 31 -4.09 -29.69 -13.96
N ASP A 32 -4.55 -30.65 -13.17
CA ASP A 32 -5.97 -30.85 -12.96
C ASP A 32 -6.50 -29.51 -12.42
N SER A 33 -7.52 -28.98 -13.10
CA SER A 33 -7.78 -27.54 -13.29
C SER A 33 -8.08 -26.70 -12.03
N GLY A 34 -7.87 -27.23 -10.82
CA GLY A 34 -8.03 -26.53 -9.53
C GLY A 34 -6.70 -26.02 -8.95
N ASP A 35 -5.68 -26.88 -8.81
CA ASP A 35 -4.50 -26.56 -7.99
C ASP A 35 -3.58 -25.52 -8.64
N PHE A 36 -3.30 -25.67 -9.95
CA PHE A 36 -2.54 -24.67 -10.70
C PHE A 36 -3.21 -23.29 -10.69
N GLY A 37 -4.55 -23.26 -10.72
CA GLY A 37 -5.32 -22.02 -10.62
C GLY A 37 -5.16 -21.36 -9.25
N MET A 38 -5.18 -22.15 -8.18
CA MET A 38 -4.99 -21.67 -6.81
C MET A 38 -3.57 -21.19 -6.56
N ASP A 39 -2.54 -21.89 -7.05
CA ASP A 39 -1.15 -21.47 -6.93
C ASP A 39 -0.88 -20.15 -7.67
N MET A 40 -1.43 -20.00 -8.88
CA MET A 40 -1.35 -18.75 -9.64
C MET A 40 -2.10 -17.60 -8.94
N TYR A 41 -3.25 -17.89 -8.32
CA TYR A 41 -3.99 -16.90 -7.53
C TYR A 41 -3.15 -16.43 -6.33
N GLN A 42 -2.58 -17.36 -5.56
CA GLN A 42 -1.73 -17.04 -4.41
C GLN A 42 -0.46 -16.29 -4.83
N ALA A 43 0.18 -16.69 -5.93
CA ALA A 43 1.34 -16.00 -6.48
C ALA A 43 1.01 -14.54 -6.83
N ARG A 44 -0.16 -14.29 -7.43
CA ARG A 44 -0.65 -12.93 -7.71
C ARG A 44 -0.85 -12.12 -6.44
N GLU A 45 -1.42 -12.71 -5.39
CA GLU A 45 -1.56 -12.03 -4.10
C GLU A 45 -0.20 -11.62 -3.53
N VAL A 46 0.78 -12.53 -3.55
CA VAL A 46 2.14 -12.24 -3.07
C VAL A 46 2.78 -11.10 -3.86
N LEU A 47 2.64 -11.09 -5.19
CA LEU A 47 3.15 -10.01 -6.02
C LEU A 47 2.46 -8.67 -5.71
N THR A 48 1.15 -8.70 -5.48
CA THR A 48 0.37 -7.50 -5.12
C THR A 48 0.83 -6.96 -3.77
N ARG A 49 0.94 -7.81 -2.75
CA ARG A 49 1.47 -7.45 -1.42
C ARG A 49 2.89 -6.87 -1.50
N ARG A 50 3.77 -7.45 -2.34
CA ARG A 50 5.12 -6.91 -2.56
C ARG A 50 5.10 -5.51 -3.16
N ARG A 51 4.27 -5.27 -4.17
CA ARG A 51 4.11 -3.95 -4.78
C ARG A 51 3.60 -2.92 -3.78
N GLU A 52 2.59 -3.30 -2.99
CA GLU A 52 2.05 -2.45 -1.92
C GLU A 52 3.09 -2.16 -0.84
N TRP A 53 3.90 -3.14 -0.47
CA TRP A 53 4.97 -2.97 0.51
C TRP A 53 6.01 -1.95 0.03
N VAL A 54 6.49 -2.09 -1.22
CA VAL A 54 7.44 -1.14 -1.83
C VAL A 54 6.82 0.25 -1.95
N ALA A 55 5.56 0.37 -2.38
CA ALA A 55 4.88 1.65 -2.48
C ALA A 55 4.75 2.33 -1.11
N ASN A 56 4.42 1.56 -0.07
CA ASN A 56 4.35 2.07 1.30
C ASN A 56 5.71 2.51 1.84
N GLU A 57 6.78 1.79 1.52
CA GLU A 57 8.14 2.16 1.92
C GLU A 57 8.57 3.47 1.26
N LEU A 58 8.36 3.61 -0.05
CA LEU A 58 8.65 4.83 -0.78
C LEU A 58 7.82 6.02 -0.26
N ALA A 59 6.54 5.82 0.02
CA ALA A 59 5.68 6.84 0.61
C ALA A 59 6.16 7.26 2.01
N ALA A 60 6.58 6.30 2.85
CA ALA A 60 7.16 6.58 4.16
C ALA A 60 8.44 7.42 4.04
N GLN A 61 9.31 7.09 3.08
CA GLN A 61 10.53 7.85 2.79
C GLN A 61 10.26 9.27 2.27
N ARG A 62 9.14 9.49 1.57
CA ARG A 62 8.74 10.83 1.10
C ARG A 62 8.13 11.67 2.22
N LEU A 63 7.23 11.08 2.99
CA LEU A 63 6.53 11.76 4.08
C LEU A 63 7.46 12.12 5.25
N LYS A 64 8.48 11.29 5.53
CA LYS A 64 9.48 11.47 6.61
C LYS A 64 8.85 11.92 7.94
N LEU A 65 7.66 11.40 8.26
CA LEU A 65 6.91 11.82 9.43
C LEU A 65 7.50 11.17 10.68
N ALA A 66 7.86 11.99 11.65
CA ALA A 66 8.26 11.55 12.98
C ALA A 66 7.07 11.51 13.94
N PRO A 67 7.07 10.67 14.98
CA PRO A 67 6.14 10.81 16.10
C PRO A 67 6.15 12.25 16.64
N GLY A 68 4.97 12.80 16.92
CA GLY A 68 4.77 14.20 17.31
C GLY A 68 4.54 15.17 16.14
N SER A 69 4.70 14.74 14.88
CA SER A 69 4.48 15.61 13.73
C SER A 69 3.02 16.02 13.59
N PHE A 70 2.77 17.32 13.44
CA PHE A 70 1.42 17.88 13.31
C PHE A 70 1.01 18.00 11.84
N LEU A 71 -0.09 17.35 11.48
CA LEU A 71 -0.66 17.34 10.12
C LEU A 71 -1.82 18.33 9.96
N GLY A 72 -2.34 18.88 11.06
CA GLY A 72 -3.41 19.86 11.01
C GLY A 72 -4.80 19.24 10.84
N THR A 73 -5.54 19.68 9.83
CA THR A 73 -6.89 19.16 9.57
C THR A 73 -6.85 18.18 8.42
N LEU A 74 -7.39 16.98 8.62
CA LEU A 74 -7.57 15.97 7.58
C LEU A 74 -9.05 15.75 7.33
N VAL A 75 -9.44 15.69 6.06
CA VAL A 75 -10.74 15.21 5.62
C VAL A 75 -10.57 13.78 5.13
N TRP A 76 -11.23 12.84 5.79
CA TRP A 76 -11.15 11.41 5.45
C TRP A 76 -12.04 11.07 4.26
N HIS A 77 -11.85 9.88 3.66
CA HIS A 77 -12.66 9.41 2.52
C HIS A 77 -14.17 9.34 2.84
N ASP A 78 -14.55 9.17 4.10
CA ASP A 78 -15.94 9.22 4.55
C ASP A 78 -16.49 10.65 4.71
N ARG A 79 -15.76 11.64 4.16
CA ARG A 79 -16.02 13.09 4.20
C ARG A 79 -16.05 13.67 5.60
N LYS A 80 -15.72 12.90 6.64
CA LYS A 80 -15.67 13.45 7.98
C LYS A 80 -14.34 14.15 8.17
N ARG A 81 -14.40 15.28 8.88
CA ARG A 81 -13.26 16.12 9.18
C ARG A 81 -12.70 15.77 10.55
N THR A 82 -11.39 15.63 10.62
CA THR A 82 -10.66 15.52 11.89
C THR A 82 -9.66 16.65 11.99
N THR A 83 -9.79 17.43 13.06
CA THR A 83 -8.92 18.58 13.33
C THR A 83 -7.81 18.19 14.29
N SER A 84 -6.73 18.96 14.30
CA SER A 84 -5.58 18.75 15.18
C SER A 84 -4.98 17.33 15.08
N CYS A 85 -4.91 16.79 13.87
CA CYS A 85 -4.30 15.50 13.59
C CYS A 85 -2.79 15.58 13.84
N ALA A 86 -2.30 14.73 14.74
CA ALA A 86 -0.89 14.54 15.01
C ALA A 86 -0.52 13.07 14.89
N VAL A 87 0.71 12.81 14.45
CA VAL A 87 1.29 11.47 14.46
C VAL A 87 1.65 11.12 15.89
N THR A 88 1.11 10.03 16.41
CA THR A 88 1.40 9.55 17.77
C THR A 88 2.44 8.45 17.78
N GLU A 89 2.47 7.63 16.73
CA GLU A 89 3.34 6.47 16.66
C GLU A 89 3.65 6.13 15.20
N VAL A 90 4.86 5.63 14.97
CA VAL A 90 5.32 5.14 13.67
C VAL A 90 5.85 3.72 13.89
N ARG A 91 5.26 2.73 13.22
CA ARG A 91 5.69 1.32 13.26
C ARG A 91 5.91 0.82 11.84
N GLY A 92 7.17 0.74 11.43
CA GLY A 92 7.53 0.40 10.04
C GLY A 92 6.87 1.38 9.07
N ASN A 93 6.07 0.85 8.15
CA ASN A 93 5.37 1.65 7.14
C ASN A 93 3.95 2.10 7.56
N HIS A 94 3.58 1.89 8.84
CA HIS A 94 2.29 2.30 9.39
C HIS A 94 2.45 3.45 10.39
N LEU A 95 1.50 4.38 10.32
CA LEU A 95 1.45 5.60 11.12
C LEU A 95 0.14 5.61 11.92
N THR A 96 0.23 5.87 13.22
CA THR A 96 -0.96 6.05 14.06
C THR A 96 -1.20 7.53 14.27
N LEU A 97 -2.35 8.00 13.82
CA LEU A 97 -2.78 9.40 13.88
C LEU A 97 -3.81 9.56 14.98
N GLN A 98 -3.73 10.67 15.71
CA GLN A 98 -4.72 11.07 16.70
C GLN A 98 -5.19 12.49 16.41
N GLY A 99 -6.50 12.73 16.48
CA GLY A 99 -7.08 14.06 16.31
C GLY A 99 -8.52 14.12 16.79
N ASN A 100 -9.12 15.30 16.70
CA ASN A 100 -10.48 15.55 17.17
C ASN A 100 -11.49 15.42 16.03
N ARG A 101 -12.48 14.56 16.22
CA ARG A 101 -13.57 14.30 15.28
C ARG A 101 -14.89 14.67 15.94
N GLY A 102 -15.28 15.94 15.79
CA GLY A 102 -16.41 16.50 16.54
C GLY A 102 -16.08 16.57 18.03
N ARG A 103 -16.92 15.94 18.88
CA ARG A 103 -16.72 15.89 20.34
C ARG A 103 -15.82 14.74 20.81
N ALA A 104 -15.48 13.80 19.93
CA ALA A 104 -14.68 12.63 20.26
C ALA A 104 -13.26 12.75 19.71
N THR A 105 -12.29 12.16 20.41
CA THR A 105 -10.94 11.98 19.89
C THR A 105 -10.89 10.69 19.08
N ALA A 106 -10.46 10.78 17.83
CA ALA A 106 -10.26 9.64 16.95
C ALA A 106 -8.77 9.26 16.93
N ARG A 107 -8.49 7.97 17.09
CA ARG A 107 -7.16 7.38 16.89
C ARG A 107 -7.28 6.34 15.77
N VAL A 108 -6.48 6.48 14.73
CA VAL A 108 -6.56 5.62 13.54
C VAL A 108 -5.16 5.28 13.05
N THR A 109 -4.94 4.03 12.66
CA THR A 109 -3.69 3.56 12.07
C THR A 109 -3.86 3.46 10.56
N TYR A 110 -2.94 4.06 9.82
CA TYR A 110 -2.91 4.08 8.36
C TYR A 110 -1.56 3.61 7.82
N SER A 111 -1.54 3.09 6.60
CA SER A 111 -0.27 2.90 5.88
C SER A 111 0.23 4.24 5.33
N ALA A 112 1.54 4.37 5.15
CA ALA A 112 2.15 5.59 4.65
C ALA A 112 1.66 5.96 3.24
N ALA A 113 1.47 5.00 2.32
CA ALA A 113 0.97 5.29 0.98
C ALA A 113 -0.46 5.86 1.01
N ARG A 114 -1.32 5.31 1.88
CA ARG A 114 -2.70 5.77 2.01
C ARG A 114 -2.79 7.17 2.62
N LEU A 115 -1.87 7.50 3.53
CA LEU A 115 -1.75 8.85 4.07
C LEU A 115 -1.23 9.85 3.02
N GLU A 116 -0.26 9.44 2.20
CA GLU A 116 0.26 10.27 1.10
C GLU A 116 -0.86 10.63 0.10
N GLU A 117 -1.65 9.63 -0.32
CA GLU A 117 -2.84 9.82 -1.16
C GLU A 117 -3.84 10.78 -0.52
N LEU A 118 -4.16 10.56 0.77
CA LEU A 118 -5.09 11.42 1.50
C LEU A 118 -4.63 12.89 1.58
N LEU A 119 -3.33 13.12 1.73
CA LEU A 119 -2.74 14.46 1.80
C LEU A 119 -2.77 15.18 0.44
N GLN A 120 -2.63 14.44 -0.67
CA GLN A 120 -2.74 14.99 -2.02
C GLN A 120 -4.18 15.40 -2.36
N ASP A 121 -5.16 14.62 -1.89
CA ASP A 121 -6.59 14.85 -2.12
C ASP A 121 -7.19 15.91 -1.18
N GLN A 122 -6.43 16.44 -0.21
CA GLN A 122 -6.94 17.54 0.61
C GLN A 122 -7.17 18.78 -0.27
N PRO A 123 -8.29 19.50 -0.10
CA PRO A 123 -8.45 20.79 -0.76
C PRO A 123 -7.30 21.68 -0.31
N LYS A 124 -6.44 22.10 -1.26
CA LYS A 124 -5.29 22.97 -1.01
C LYS A 124 -5.77 24.27 -0.34
N LYS A 125 -5.80 24.27 0.98
CA LYS A 125 -5.89 25.50 1.76
C LYS A 125 -4.45 25.94 2.01
N SER A 126 -4.15 27.19 1.68
CA SER A 126 -2.84 27.82 1.81
C SER A 126 -2.14 27.42 3.11
N PRO A 127 -0.82 27.18 3.08
CA PRO A 127 -0.09 26.59 4.19
C PRO A 127 -0.33 27.37 5.49
N PRO A 128 -0.55 26.68 6.63
CA PRO A 128 -0.56 27.36 7.92
C PRO A 128 0.83 27.97 8.12
N ALA A 129 0.88 29.29 8.31
CA ALA A 129 2.09 29.97 8.75
C ALA A 129 2.64 29.21 9.97
N VAL A 130 3.84 28.66 9.84
CA VAL A 130 4.59 28.08 10.94
C VAL A 130 4.78 29.20 11.97
N ARG A 131 3.89 29.27 12.97
CA ARG A 131 4.11 30.11 14.14
C ARG A 131 5.22 29.43 14.94
N MET A 132 6.47 29.76 14.60
CA MET A 132 7.57 29.61 15.54
C MET A 132 7.16 30.39 16.79
N GLN A 133 6.96 29.68 17.90
CA GLN A 133 6.80 30.29 19.19
C GLN A 133 8.11 31.01 19.49
N ALA A 134 8.12 32.34 19.36
CA ALA A 134 9.15 33.16 19.94
C ALA A 134 9.08 32.95 21.45
N GLN A 135 10.03 32.20 21.99
CA GLN A 135 10.28 32.18 23.42
C GLN A 135 10.74 33.60 23.78
N ALA A 136 9.87 34.31 24.49
CA ALA A 136 10.25 35.54 25.18
C ALA A 136 11.18 35.15 26.33
N LEU A 137 12.46 35.47 26.18
CA LEU A 137 13.38 35.64 27.30
C LEU A 137 13.13 37.04 27.87
N PHE A 138 12.56 37.10 29.07
CA PHE A 138 12.70 38.23 29.98
C PHE A 138 13.98 38.06 30.79
#